data_AF-A0A318QP89-F1
#
_entry.id   AF-A0A318QP89-F1
#
_cell.length_a   1.000
_cell.length_b   1.000
_cell.length_c   1.000
_cell.angle_alpha   90.00
_cell.angle_beta   90.00
_cell.angle_gamma   90.00
#
_symmetry.space_group_name_H-M   'P 1'
#
loop_
_entity.id
_entity.type
_entity.pdbx_description
1 polymer ?
#
loop_
_entity_poly.entity_id
_entity_poly.type
_entity_poly.pdbx_seq_one_letter_code
_entity_poly.pdbx_strand_id
1 'polypeptide(L)'
;MAANRWFIDSETGELADVLLCPPDHYAWIPSNDIAISSMARGARIDRAALGAQFRELVAALEGEQVACHYLTPHEGMPYEVYTRDSSQTTPFGTVVTRLARPERRAEIRPIHEFYAPDEIWRTCTTGHIEGGDIHIIRPGLLAVGVSGGRTDEAGAAEFINWFEAAGWTCRMIRFPEHFLHLDVIFTMVAENLAIAAVDVIADEDLDWFRAQGIRLLPVSYKEAMRDMGCNVLALGRERVVSPRHCTRINQMLRAEGLRVLDPALDQFSQGGGSIHCMTMPLRRKSLLPA
;
A
#
# COMPACT_ATOMS: atom_id res chain seq x y z
N MET A 1 -6.27 23.23 -15.55
CA MET A 1 -5.73 21.86 -15.40
C MET A 1 -6.82 20.92 -15.87
N ALA A 2 -6.55 20.04 -16.83
CA ALA A 2 -7.52 19.01 -17.17
C ALA A 2 -7.79 18.22 -15.88
N ALA A 3 -9.06 17.97 -15.56
CA ALA A 3 -9.39 17.13 -14.41
C ALA A 3 -8.87 15.73 -14.73
N ASN A 4 -7.78 15.31 -14.09
CA ASN A 4 -7.27 13.95 -14.24
C ASN A 4 -8.38 12.99 -13.79
N ARG A 5 -8.62 11.95 -14.59
CA ARG A 5 -9.57 10.89 -14.27
C ARG A 5 -9.27 10.27 -12.90
N TRP A 6 -7.98 10.13 -12.61
CA TRP A 6 -7.43 9.60 -11.36
C TRP A 6 -6.97 10.75 -10.45
N PHE A 7 -7.29 10.64 -9.17
CA PHE A 7 -7.00 11.68 -8.20
C PHE A 7 -6.95 11.12 -6.77
N ILE A 8 -5.88 11.44 -6.05
CA ILE A 8 -5.72 11.13 -4.62
C ILE A 8 -4.94 12.24 -3.94
N ASP A 9 -5.47 12.72 -2.82
CA ASP A 9 -4.80 13.67 -1.93
C ASP A 9 -4.77 13.20 -0.46
N SER A 10 -5.19 11.97 -0.20
CA SER A 10 -5.30 11.40 1.13
C SER A 10 -5.39 9.87 1.08
N GLU A 11 -4.92 9.18 2.12
CA GLU A 11 -5.11 7.73 2.29
C GLU A 11 -6.53 7.38 2.75
N THR A 12 -7.29 8.35 3.26
CA THR A 12 -8.53 8.10 4.01
C THR A 12 -9.78 8.74 3.39
N GLY A 13 -9.61 9.52 2.32
CA GLY A 13 -10.72 9.94 1.47
C GLY A 13 -11.52 8.75 0.95
N GLU A 14 -12.82 8.97 0.72
CA GLU A 14 -13.73 7.91 0.26
C GLU A 14 -13.23 7.30 -1.05
N LEU A 15 -12.91 6.00 -1.02
CA LEU A 15 -12.35 5.28 -2.16
C LEU A 15 -13.44 5.00 -3.18
N ALA A 16 -13.19 5.35 -4.43
CA ALA A 16 -14.13 5.14 -5.54
C ALA A 16 -13.59 4.15 -6.58
N ASP A 17 -12.28 4.14 -6.83
CA ASP A 17 -11.66 3.27 -7.84
C ASP A 17 -10.35 2.70 -7.32
N VAL A 18 -10.07 1.44 -7.66
CA VAL A 18 -8.85 0.73 -7.29
C VAL A 18 -8.37 -0.15 -8.44
N LEU A 19 -7.05 -0.19 -8.65
CA LEU A 19 -6.39 -1.12 -9.56
C LEU A 19 -5.95 -2.37 -8.80
N LEU A 20 -6.29 -3.53 -9.35
CA LEU A 20 -5.96 -4.87 -8.87
C LEU A 20 -5.28 -5.66 -10.00
N CYS A 21 -4.67 -6.79 -9.66
CA CYS A 21 -4.25 -7.78 -10.65
C CYS A 21 -4.64 -9.18 -10.17
N PRO A 22 -5.34 -9.98 -10.99
CA PRO A 22 -5.67 -11.36 -10.66
C PRO A 22 -4.41 -12.22 -10.37
N PRO A 23 -4.45 -13.17 -9.42
CA PRO A 23 -3.26 -13.87 -8.93
C PRO A 23 -2.89 -15.11 -9.78
N ASP A 24 -3.24 -15.15 -11.06
CA ASP A 24 -3.10 -16.31 -11.96
C ASP A 24 -1.67 -16.86 -11.98
N HIS A 25 -0.68 -15.96 -12.02
CA HIS A 25 0.74 -16.28 -12.03
C HIS A 25 1.44 -16.06 -10.68
N TYR A 26 0.67 -15.78 -9.61
CA TYR A 26 1.24 -15.55 -8.29
C TYR A 26 1.98 -16.78 -7.78
N ALA A 27 3.18 -16.56 -7.25
CA ALA A 27 4.01 -17.57 -6.65
C ALA A 27 4.88 -16.96 -5.54
N TRP A 28 5.15 -17.73 -4.50
CA TRP A 28 6.15 -17.36 -3.52
C TRP A 28 7.53 -17.63 -4.12
N ILE A 29 8.32 -16.57 -4.24
CA ILE A 29 9.74 -16.65 -4.59
C ILE A 29 10.57 -16.14 -3.39
N PRO A 30 11.82 -16.59 -3.22
CA PRO A 30 12.65 -16.23 -2.07
C PRO A 30 13.22 -14.80 -2.19
N SER A 31 12.32 -13.82 -2.27
CA SER A 31 12.65 -12.39 -2.43
C SER A 31 12.43 -11.56 -1.16
N ASN A 32 11.77 -12.13 -0.15
CA ASN A 32 11.51 -11.46 1.12
C ASN A 32 11.48 -12.44 2.30
N ASP A 33 11.76 -11.94 3.49
CA ASP A 33 11.93 -12.75 4.71
C ASP A 33 10.67 -13.54 5.08
N ILE A 34 9.48 -13.00 4.81
CA ILE A 34 8.20 -13.65 5.11
C ILE A 34 8.00 -14.86 4.20
N ALA A 35 8.16 -14.69 2.88
CA ALA A 35 8.07 -15.77 1.91
C ALA A 35 9.15 -16.84 2.15
N ILE A 36 10.40 -16.43 2.42
CA ILE A 36 11.51 -17.33 2.76
C ILE A 36 11.15 -18.16 4.00
N SER A 37 10.67 -17.52 5.06
CA SER A 37 10.27 -18.20 6.30
C SER A 37 9.10 -19.18 6.08
N SER A 38 8.07 -18.78 5.34
CA SER A 38 6.93 -19.62 5.01
C SER A 38 7.35 -20.87 4.22
N MET A 39 8.17 -20.70 3.19
CA MET A 39 8.69 -21.82 2.39
C MET A 39 9.59 -22.75 3.22
N ALA A 40 10.45 -22.19 4.08
CA ALA A 40 11.31 -22.97 4.97
C ALA A 40 10.53 -23.80 6.00
N ARG A 41 9.37 -23.32 6.46
CA ARG A 41 8.43 -24.08 7.31
C ARG A 41 7.61 -25.13 6.55
N GLY A 42 7.81 -25.26 5.24
CA GLY A 42 7.08 -26.22 4.41
C GLY A 42 5.69 -25.78 4.00
N ALA A 43 5.33 -24.50 4.19
CA ALA A 43 4.07 -23.98 3.66
C ALA A 43 4.03 -24.09 2.12
N ARG A 44 2.84 -24.24 1.58
CA ARG A 44 2.59 -24.37 0.14
C ARG A 44 1.39 -23.51 -0.22
N ILE A 45 1.46 -22.86 -1.39
CA ILE A 45 0.33 -22.14 -1.96
C ILE A 45 -0.77 -23.15 -2.28
N ASP A 46 -1.95 -22.91 -1.75
CA ASP A 46 -3.19 -23.51 -2.21
C ASP A 46 -3.82 -22.59 -3.26
N ARG A 47 -3.76 -22.99 -4.53
CA ARG A 47 -4.29 -22.18 -5.65
C ARG A 47 -5.80 -21.97 -5.58
N ALA A 48 -6.55 -22.94 -5.05
CA ALA A 48 -7.99 -22.81 -4.91
C ALA A 48 -8.31 -21.78 -3.81
N ALA A 49 -7.61 -21.86 -2.67
CA ALA A 49 -7.73 -20.88 -1.61
C ALA A 49 -7.29 -19.48 -2.07
N LEU A 50 -6.15 -19.36 -2.76
CA LEU A 50 -5.65 -18.10 -3.32
C LEU A 50 -6.69 -17.40 -4.20
N GLY A 51 -7.29 -18.14 -5.15
CA GLY A 51 -8.34 -17.60 -6.00
C GLY A 51 -9.62 -17.25 -5.24
N ALA A 52 -9.99 -18.02 -4.21
CA ALA A 52 -11.14 -17.71 -3.36
C ALA A 52 -10.91 -16.45 -2.52
N GLN A 53 -9.72 -16.28 -1.95
CA GLN A 53 -9.31 -15.12 -1.15
C GLN A 53 -9.29 -13.84 -1.98
N PHE A 54 -8.76 -13.90 -3.20
CA PHE A 54 -8.80 -12.76 -4.12
C PHE A 54 -10.24 -12.36 -4.46
N ARG A 55 -11.11 -13.33 -4.78
CA ARG A 55 -12.53 -13.05 -5.04
C ARG A 55 -13.26 -12.49 -3.82
N GLU A 56 -12.91 -12.93 -2.62
CA GLU A 56 -13.47 -12.38 -1.37
C GLU A 56 -13.05 -10.93 -1.16
N LEU A 57 -11.78 -10.58 -1.44
CA LEU A 57 -11.31 -9.19 -1.43
C LEU A 57 -12.07 -8.34 -2.45
N VAL A 58 -12.20 -8.81 -3.69
CA VAL A 58 -12.96 -8.10 -4.75
C VAL A 58 -14.40 -7.88 -4.32
N ALA A 59 -15.09 -8.92 -3.82
CA ALA A 59 -16.47 -8.82 -3.36
C ALA A 59 -16.63 -7.84 -2.18
N ALA A 60 -15.65 -7.76 -1.28
CA ALA A 60 -15.65 -6.79 -0.18
C ALA A 60 -15.52 -5.35 -0.70
N LEU A 61 -14.69 -5.11 -1.72
CA LEU A 61 -14.51 -3.79 -2.34
C LEU A 61 -15.77 -3.36 -3.12
N GLU A 62 -16.28 -4.24 -3.98
CA GLU A 62 -17.48 -3.98 -4.78
C GLU A 62 -18.73 -3.79 -3.90
N GLY A 63 -18.84 -4.56 -2.81
CA GLY A 63 -19.90 -4.40 -1.80
C GLY A 63 -19.88 -3.04 -1.12
N GLU A 64 -18.73 -2.37 -1.09
CA GLU A 64 -18.56 -1.00 -0.59
C GLU A 64 -18.61 0.06 -1.69
N GLN A 65 -19.06 -0.32 -2.89
CA GLN A 65 -19.21 0.53 -4.09
C GLN A 65 -17.88 1.07 -4.63
N VAL A 66 -16.78 0.36 -4.39
CA VAL A 66 -15.48 0.65 -5.03
C VAL A 66 -15.43 -0.04 -6.39
N ALA A 67 -15.15 0.71 -7.45
CA ALA A 67 -14.93 0.17 -8.78
C ALA A 67 -13.55 -0.51 -8.87
N CYS A 68 -13.54 -1.80 -9.20
CA CYS A 68 -12.31 -2.57 -9.38
C CYS A 68 -11.89 -2.58 -10.86
N HIS A 69 -10.67 -2.11 -11.11
CA HIS A 69 -9.99 -2.15 -12.40
C HIS A 69 -8.89 -3.20 -12.33
N TYR A 70 -8.53 -3.78 -13.48
CA TYR A 70 -7.64 -4.95 -13.51
C TYR A 70 -6.50 -4.77 -14.50
N LEU A 71 -5.29 -5.11 -14.07
CA LEU A 71 -4.22 -5.49 -14.97
C LEU A 71 -4.49 -6.90 -15.53
N THR A 72 -4.00 -7.16 -16.73
CA THR A 72 -3.86 -8.53 -17.24
C THR A 72 -2.64 -9.16 -16.56
N PRO A 73 -2.75 -10.32 -15.90
CA PRO A 73 -1.61 -10.96 -15.26
C PRO A 73 -0.69 -11.62 -16.29
N HIS A 74 0.62 -11.61 -16.05
CA HIS A 74 1.64 -12.15 -16.96
C HIS A 74 2.48 -13.27 -16.36
N GLU A 75 2.78 -14.28 -17.18
CA GLU A 75 3.73 -15.33 -16.83
C GLU A 75 5.12 -14.73 -16.57
N GLY A 76 5.80 -15.20 -15.52
CA GLY A 76 7.11 -14.70 -15.12
C GLY A 76 7.10 -13.44 -14.25
N MET A 77 5.93 -12.86 -13.95
CA MET A 77 5.78 -11.72 -13.05
C MET A 77 4.93 -12.10 -11.82
N PRO A 78 5.48 -12.89 -10.88
CA PRO A 78 4.70 -13.51 -9.81
C PRO A 78 4.16 -12.51 -8.78
N TYR A 79 4.58 -11.25 -8.81
CA TYR A 79 4.16 -10.22 -7.85
C TYR A 79 3.34 -9.09 -8.47
N GLU A 80 2.86 -9.22 -9.70
CA GLU A 80 1.92 -8.24 -10.29
C GLU A 80 0.63 -8.06 -9.47
N VAL A 81 0.25 -9.06 -8.66
CA VAL A 81 -0.86 -8.93 -7.70
C VAL A 81 -0.65 -7.76 -6.75
N TYR A 82 0.59 -7.37 -6.47
CA TYR A 82 0.94 -6.24 -5.62
C TYR A 82 0.98 -4.93 -6.43
N THR A 83 -0.18 -4.52 -6.95
CA THR A 83 -0.33 -3.35 -7.83
C THR A 83 0.04 -2.03 -7.19
N ARG A 84 0.13 -1.99 -5.84
CA ARG A 84 0.56 -0.82 -5.07
C ARG A 84 1.89 -0.25 -5.55
N ASP A 85 2.83 -1.11 -5.89
CA ASP A 85 4.23 -0.70 -5.89
C ASP A 85 4.66 0.04 -7.15
N SER A 86 4.04 -0.28 -8.28
CA SER A 86 4.48 0.09 -9.64
C SER A 86 3.98 1.46 -10.11
N SER A 87 3.02 2.06 -9.39
CA SER A 87 2.49 3.39 -9.67
C SER A 87 1.86 4.01 -8.44
N GLN A 88 1.81 5.35 -8.37
CA GLN A 88 1.14 6.09 -7.32
C GLN A 88 0.31 7.23 -7.93
N THR A 89 -1.01 7.22 -7.71
CA THR A 89 -1.86 8.35 -8.05
C THR A 89 -1.68 9.46 -7.00
N THR A 90 -1.57 10.70 -7.47
CA THR A 90 -1.32 11.90 -6.65
C THR A 90 -2.35 12.99 -6.98
N PRO A 91 -2.34 14.14 -6.28
CA PRO A 91 -3.20 15.28 -6.63
C PRO A 91 -2.86 15.89 -8.00
N PHE A 92 -1.66 15.59 -8.52
CA PHE A 92 -1.13 16.15 -9.77
C PHE A 92 -1.31 15.22 -10.98
N GLY A 93 -1.74 13.98 -10.74
CA GLY A 93 -1.82 12.88 -11.72
C GLY A 93 -1.05 11.64 -11.27
N THR A 94 -1.04 10.60 -12.10
CA THR A 94 -0.36 9.34 -11.76
C THR A 94 1.14 9.44 -11.98
N VAL A 95 1.91 8.94 -11.02
CA VAL A 95 3.35 8.75 -11.12
C VAL A 95 3.64 7.27 -11.36
N VAL A 96 4.41 6.95 -12.39
CA VAL A 96 5.00 5.60 -12.54
C VAL A 96 6.27 5.53 -11.71
N THR A 97 6.33 4.56 -10.81
CA THR A 97 7.45 4.39 -9.87
C THR A 97 8.61 3.64 -10.53
N ARG A 98 9.69 3.38 -9.77
CA ARG A 98 10.86 2.64 -10.26
C ARG A 98 11.23 1.53 -9.30
N LEU A 99 10.72 0.33 -9.59
CA LEU A 99 10.88 -0.87 -8.77
C LEU A 99 12.36 -1.26 -8.61
N ALA A 100 12.76 -1.54 -7.37
CA ALA A 100 14.16 -1.85 -7.04
C ALA A 100 14.56 -3.25 -7.52
N ARG A 101 13.69 -4.23 -7.23
CA ARG A 101 13.99 -5.65 -7.39
C ARG A 101 13.96 -6.09 -8.85
N PRO A 102 15.03 -6.68 -9.39
CA PRO A 102 15.09 -7.10 -10.80
C PRO A 102 13.92 -7.95 -11.24
N GLU A 103 13.46 -8.87 -10.40
CA GLU A 103 12.33 -9.76 -10.64
C GLU A 103 10.99 -9.03 -10.82
N ARG A 104 10.89 -7.76 -10.38
CA ARG A 104 9.68 -6.95 -10.48
C ARG A 104 9.73 -5.88 -11.56
N ARG A 105 10.90 -5.55 -12.11
CA ARG A 105 11.05 -4.42 -13.05
C ARG A 105 10.20 -4.55 -14.32
N ALA A 106 9.89 -5.78 -14.73
CA ALA A 106 9.02 -6.02 -15.89
C ALA A 106 7.56 -5.56 -15.65
N GLU A 107 7.13 -5.46 -14.38
CA GLU A 107 5.78 -5.02 -13.97
C GLU A 107 5.49 -3.56 -14.35
N ILE A 108 6.51 -2.75 -14.66
CA ILE A 108 6.35 -1.35 -15.12
C ILE A 108 5.69 -1.28 -16.50
N ARG A 109 5.91 -2.27 -17.38
CA ARG A 109 5.32 -2.25 -18.72
C ARG A 109 3.78 -2.31 -18.68
N PRO A 110 3.14 -3.25 -17.97
CA PRO A 110 1.68 -3.28 -17.80
C PRO A 110 1.09 -1.97 -17.26
N ILE A 111 1.82 -1.24 -16.41
CA ILE A 111 1.38 0.08 -15.90
C ILE A 111 1.25 1.10 -17.03
N HIS A 112 2.22 1.16 -17.95
CA HIS A 112 2.15 2.02 -19.12
C HIS A 112 1.08 1.60 -20.14
N GLU A 113 0.68 0.33 -20.13
CA GLU A 113 -0.42 -0.18 -20.97
C GLU A 113 -1.80 0.12 -20.35
N PHE A 114 -1.88 0.18 -19.02
CA PHE A 114 -3.11 0.48 -18.28
C PHE A 114 -3.48 1.97 -18.32
N TYR A 115 -2.53 2.85 -17.96
CA TYR A 115 -2.78 4.29 -17.91
C TYR A 115 -2.71 4.91 -19.30
N ALA A 116 -3.65 5.81 -19.60
CA ALA A 116 -3.52 6.63 -20.80
C ALA A 116 -2.31 7.57 -20.69
N PRO A 117 -1.63 7.93 -21.81
CA PRO A 117 -0.45 8.78 -21.75
C PRO A 117 -0.67 10.13 -21.05
N ASP A 118 -1.89 10.69 -21.11
CA ASP A 118 -2.28 11.93 -20.44
C ASP A 118 -2.69 11.76 -18.97
N GLU A 119 -2.89 10.52 -18.50
CA GLU A 119 -3.11 10.21 -17.08
C GLU A 119 -1.79 10.09 -16.29
N ILE A 120 -0.68 9.81 -16.99
CA ILE A 120 0.67 9.76 -16.40
C ILE A 120 1.25 11.17 -16.36
N TRP A 121 1.42 11.69 -15.14
CA TRP A 121 2.04 12.98 -14.90
C TRP A 121 3.57 12.91 -14.96
N ARG A 122 4.16 11.90 -14.30
CA ARG A 122 5.63 11.72 -14.20
C ARG A 122 6.02 10.26 -14.10
N THR A 123 7.29 9.99 -14.38
CA THR A 123 7.96 8.71 -14.10
C THR A 123 9.20 9.00 -13.26
N CYS A 124 9.44 8.21 -12.21
CA CYS A 124 10.66 8.31 -11.40
C CYS A 124 11.88 7.77 -12.15
N THR A 125 12.99 8.49 -12.09
CA THR A 125 14.19 8.20 -12.91
C THR A 125 15.50 8.25 -12.13
N THR A 126 15.53 8.87 -10.95
CA THR A 126 16.78 9.16 -10.23
C THR A 126 17.23 7.97 -9.38
N GLY A 127 16.39 7.54 -8.45
CA GLY A 127 16.60 6.34 -7.62
C GLY A 127 15.42 5.39 -7.70
N HIS A 128 15.36 4.43 -6.78
CA HIS A 128 14.23 3.51 -6.66
C HIS A 128 13.23 4.03 -5.64
N ILE A 129 11.97 3.89 -5.98
CA ILE A 129 10.83 4.19 -5.11
C ILE A 129 9.72 3.24 -5.50
N GLU A 130 9.00 2.72 -4.50
CA GLU A 130 7.86 1.83 -4.68
C GLU A 130 6.66 2.40 -3.91
N GLY A 131 5.46 2.22 -4.45
CA GLY A 131 4.24 2.82 -3.88
C GLY A 131 3.89 2.36 -2.46
N GLY A 132 4.33 1.18 -2.02
CA GLY A 132 4.15 0.73 -0.62
C GLY A 132 4.87 1.62 0.41
N ASP A 133 5.84 2.43 -0.03
CA ASP A 133 6.52 3.41 0.82
C ASP A 133 5.82 4.78 0.82
N ILE A 134 4.88 5.04 -0.08
CA ILE A 134 4.30 6.38 -0.27
C ILE A 134 2.96 6.48 0.46
N HIS A 135 2.88 7.35 1.47
CA HIS A 135 1.65 7.62 2.20
C HIS A 135 1.26 9.10 2.06
N ILE A 136 0.32 9.36 1.15
CA ILE A 136 -0.30 10.70 1.02
C ILE A 136 -1.31 10.83 2.15
N ILE A 137 -0.89 11.28 3.33
CA ILE A 137 -1.70 11.20 4.56
C ILE A 137 -2.99 12.01 4.44
N ARG A 138 -2.85 13.29 4.07
CA ARG A 138 -3.93 14.25 3.85
C ARG A 138 -3.41 15.42 3.00
N PRO A 139 -4.27 16.30 2.46
CA PRO A 139 -3.83 17.48 1.73
C PRO A 139 -2.76 18.28 2.50
N GLY A 140 -1.58 18.41 1.91
CA GLY A 140 -0.44 19.12 2.50
C GLY A 140 0.48 18.28 3.38
N LEU A 141 0.26 16.97 3.55
CA LEU A 141 1.09 16.10 4.39
C LEU A 141 1.41 14.77 3.70
N LEU A 142 2.70 14.49 3.52
CA LEU A 142 3.23 13.28 2.89
C LEU A 142 4.26 12.60 3.81
N ALA A 143 4.22 11.28 3.91
CA ALA A 143 5.32 10.48 4.42
C ALA A 143 5.81 9.51 3.33
N VAL A 144 7.13 9.33 3.24
CA VAL A 144 7.74 8.36 2.32
C VAL A 144 8.71 7.48 3.08
N GLY A 145 8.54 6.16 2.96
CA GLY A 145 9.44 5.15 3.51
C GLY A 145 10.78 5.09 2.78
N VAL A 146 11.84 4.83 3.52
CA VAL A 146 13.18 4.55 2.99
C VAL A 146 13.70 3.27 3.65
N SER A 147 13.42 2.15 2.99
CA SER A 147 13.86 0.82 3.45
C SER A 147 15.27 0.46 2.98
N GLY A 148 15.80 1.15 1.97
CA GLY A 148 17.08 0.88 1.33
C GLY A 148 17.05 -0.28 0.31
N GLY A 149 16.09 -1.20 0.43
CA GLY A 149 15.95 -2.35 -0.49
C GLY A 149 14.75 -2.30 -1.43
N ARG A 150 13.83 -1.34 -1.24
CA ARG A 150 12.68 -1.05 -2.13
C ARG A 150 12.67 0.41 -2.56
N THR A 151 12.71 1.31 -1.58
CA THR A 151 12.91 2.74 -1.81
C THR A 151 14.26 3.17 -1.25
N ASP A 152 15.04 3.87 -2.07
CA ASP A 152 16.29 4.51 -1.68
C ASP A 152 16.10 6.03 -1.49
N GLU A 153 17.07 6.67 -0.82
CA GLU A 153 17.04 8.11 -0.53
C GLU A 153 16.87 8.98 -1.79
N ALA A 154 17.48 8.55 -2.90
CA ALA A 154 17.44 9.32 -4.14
C ALA A 154 16.06 9.25 -4.81
N GLY A 155 15.42 8.09 -4.81
CA GLY A 155 14.05 7.91 -5.29
C GLY A 155 13.03 8.62 -4.39
N ALA A 156 13.18 8.51 -3.07
CA ALA A 156 12.35 9.23 -2.12
C ALA A 156 12.47 10.75 -2.29
N ALA A 157 13.70 11.27 -2.43
CA ALA A 157 13.95 12.69 -2.63
C ALA A 157 13.34 13.21 -3.94
N GLU A 158 13.49 12.47 -5.05
CA GLU A 158 12.89 12.82 -6.34
C GLU A 158 11.37 13.01 -6.21
N PHE A 159 10.68 12.08 -5.55
CA PHE A 159 9.23 12.13 -5.37
C PHE A 159 8.79 13.23 -4.39
N ILE A 160 9.46 13.34 -3.23
CA ILE A 160 9.17 14.36 -2.22
C ILE A 160 9.32 15.77 -2.77
N ASN A 161 10.34 16.03 -3.59
CA ASN A 161 10.60 17.36 -4.16
C ASN A 161 9.39 17.92 -4.91
N TRP A 162 8.59 17.07 -5.55
CA TRP A 162 7.37 17.50 -6.25
C TRP A 162 6.28 17.99 -5.31
N PHE A 163 6.15 17.36 -4.14
CA PHE A 163 5.18 17.73 -3.11
C PHE A 163 5.64 18.96 -2.33
N GLU A 164 6.93 19.05 -1.98
CA GLU A 164 7.52 20.24 -1.35
C GLU A 164 7.41 21.47 -2.25
N ALA A 165 7.64 21.33 -3.56
CA ALA A 165 7.42 22.40 -4.53
C ALA A 165 5.95 22.87 -4.59
N ALA A 166 5.00 21.99 -4.21
CA ALA A 166 3.59 22.31 -4.05
C ALA A 166 3.22 22.79 -2.63
N GLY A 167 4.20 23.00 -1.75
CA GLY A 167 4.01 23.51 -0.39
C GLY A 167 3.61 22.45 0.65
N TRP A 168 3.81 21.17 0.37
CA TRP A 168 3.48 20.08 1.30
C TRP A 168 4.58 19.90 2.34
N THR A 169 4.17 19.56 3.56
CA THR A 169 5.08 19.06 4.60
C THR A 169 5.37 17.59 4.32
N CYS A 170 6.65 17.25 4.14
CA CYS A 170 7.07 15.90 3.79
C CYS A 170 8.02 15.33 4.85
N ARG A 171 7.99 14.00 5.06
CA ARG A 171 8.94 13.30 5.95
C ARG A 171 9.39 11.99 5.31
N MET A 172 10.71 11.78 5.32
CA MET A 172 11.29 10.46 5.05
C MET A 172 11.33 9.65 6.34
N ILE A 173 10.78 8.45 6.32
CA ILE A 173 10.75 7.51 7.44
C ILE A 173 11.73 6.37 7.13
N ARG A 174 12.81 6.27 7.89
CA ARG A 174 13.85 5.26 7.66
C ARG A 174 13.59 4.04 8.52
N PHE A 175 13.65 2.85 7.93
CA PHE A 175 13.43 1.60 8.65
C PHE A 175 14.20 0.43 8.03
N PRO A 176 14.40 -0.67 8.76
CA PRO A 176 15.15 -1.82 8.24
C PRO A 176 14.52 -2.48 7.00
N GLU A 177 15.36 -2.87 6.04
CA GLU A 177 14.96 -3.43 4.75
C GLU A 177 14.00 -4.63 4.79
N HIS A 178 14.08 -5.47 5.84
CA HIS A 178 13.29 -6.70 5.93
C HIS A 178 11.78 -6.48 6.05
N PHE A 179 11.34 -5.27 6.41
CA PHE A 179 9.93 -4.88 6.37
C PHE A 179 9.42 -4.57 4.97
N LEU A 180 10.31 -4.53 3.96
CA LEU A 180 10.01 -4.21 2.57
C LEU A 180 9.63 -2.74 2.37
N HIS A 181 8.47 -2.34 2.91
CA HIS A 181 7.81 -1.06 2.66
C HIS A 181 7.22 -0.47 3.96
N LEU A 182 6.98 0.85 3.95
CA LEU A 182 6.38 1.55 5.08
C LEU A 182 4.98 1.01 5.41
N ASP A 183 4.19 0.59 4.41
CA ASP A 183 2.85 0.02 4.61
C ASP A 183 2.81 -1.33 5.35
N VAL A 184 3.98 -1.96 5.58
CA VAL A 184 4.11 -3.15 6.43
C VAL A 184 4.19 -2.77 7.91
N ILE A 185 4.60 -1.53 8.22
CA ILE A 185 4.81 -1.04 9.59
C ILE A 185 3.99 0.20 9.93
N PHE A 186 3.34 0.88 8.98
CA PHE A 186 2.52 2.07 9.20
C PHE A 186 1.43 2.19 8.15
N THR A 187 0.17 2.42 8.54
CA THR A 187 -0.89 2.79 7.57
C THR A 187 -1.98 3.63 8.23
N MET A 188 -2.49 4.62 7.49
CA MET A 188 -3.66 5.41 7.91
C MET A 188 -4.93 4.56 7.81
N VAL A 189 -5.76 4.56 8.85
CA VAL A 189 -7.01 3.77 8.89
C VAL A 189 -8.27 4.65 8.94
N ALA A 190 -8.13 5.88 9.40
CA ALA A 190 -9.14 6.93 9.34
C ALA A 190 -8.46 8.31 9.43
N GLU A 191 -9.23 9.38 9.30
CA GLU A 191 -8.69 10.73 9.47
C GLU A 191 -8.02 10.87 10.85
N ASN A 192 -6.77 11.33 10.88
CA ASN A 192 -5.97 11.49 12.10
C ASN A 192 -5.74 10.20 12.92
N LEU A 193 -5.95 9.01 12.34
CA LEU A 193 -5.76 7.72 13.00
C LEU A 193 -4.98 6.75 12.10
N ALA A 194 -3.89 6.20 12.63
CA ALA A 194 -3.07 5.21 11.96
C ALA A 194 -2.79 4.01 12.87
N ILE A 195 -2.43 2.89 12.26
CA ILE A 195 -1.80 1.76 12.94
C ILE A 195 -0.32 1.77 12.64
N ALA A 196 0.51 1.46 13.64
CA ALA A 196 1.97 1.55 13.52
C ALA A 196 2.68 0.49 14.35
N ALA A 197 3.75 -0.08 13.80
CA ALA A 197 4.71 -0.90 14.53
C ALA A 197 5.60 0.00 15.41
N VAL A 198 5.06 0.41 16.57
CA VAL A 198 5.68 1.39 17.46
C VAL A 198 6.97 0.89 18.11
N ASP A 199 7.23 -0.41 18.05
CA ASP A 199 8.47 -1.06 18.49
C ASP A 199 9.54 -1.10 17.37
N VAL A 200 9.23 -0.58 16.18
CA VAL A 200 10.08 -0.59 14.98
C VAL A 200 10.40 0.82 14.50
N ILE A 201 9.37 1.65 14.36
CA ILE A 201 9.53 3.03 13.87
C ILE A 201 10.28 3.84 14.92
N ALA A 202 11.26 4.63 14.47
CA ALA A 202 12.06 5.46 15.36
C ALA A 202 11.20 6.43 16.17
N ASP A 203 11.56 6.68 17.43
CA ASP A 203 10.80 7.56 18.33
C ASP A 203 10.60 8.96 17.74
N GLU A 204 11.60 9.51 17.04
CA GLU A 204 11.49 10.82 16.38
C GLU A 204 10.43 10.86 15.27
N ASP A 205 10.23 9.75 14.56
CA ASP A 205 9.23 9.63 13.51
C ASP A 205 7.84 9.42 14.10
N LEU A 206 7.73 8.62 15.18
CA LEU A 206 6.50 8.48 15.95
C LEU A 206 6.05 9.82 16.54
N ASP A 207 6.99 10.59 17.11
CA ASP A 207 6.73 11.92 17.65
C ASP A 207 6.36 12.92 16.56
N TRP A 208 6.99 12.82 15.39
CA TRP A 208 6.60 13.62 14.24
C TRP A 208 5.14 13.36 13.83
N PHE A 209 4.72 12.10 13.68
CA PHE A 209 3.32 11.78 13.36
C PHE A 209 2.35 12.34 14.42
N ARG A 210 2.66 12.20 15.71
CA ARG A 210 1.86 12.76 16.80
C ARG A 210 1.77 14.28 16.72
N ALA A 211 2.87 14.95 16.41
CA ALA A 211 2.91 16.40 16.21
C ALA A 211 2.07 16.86 15.00
N GLN A 212 1.88 16.00 14.00
CA GLN A 212 0.95 16.24 12.88
C GLN A 212 -0.53 15.99 13.22
N GLY A 213 -0.82 15.60 14.47
CA GLY A 213 -2.17 15.28 14.95
C GLY A 213 -2.60 13.84 14.71
N ILE A 214 -1.68 12.93 14.36
CA ILE A 214 -2.02 11.54 14.04
C ILE A 214 -1.89 10.69 15.31
N ARG A 215 -3.00 10.07 15.72
CA ARG A 215 -3.01 9.09 16.80
C ARG A 215 -2.58 7.72 16.26
N LEU A 216 -1.66 7.07 16.97
CA LEU A 216 -1.06 5.80 16.55
C LEU A 216 -1.57 4.66 17.44
N LEU A 217 -2.21 3.68 16.82
CA LEU A 217 -2.58 2.44 17.50
C LEU A 217 -1.45 1.41 17.35
N PRO A 218 -1.04 0.74 18.43
CA PRO A 218 0.15 -0.10 18.41
C PRO A 218 -0.10 -1.45 17.74
N VAL A 219 0.78 -1.76 16.79
CA VAL A 219 1.01 -3.08 16.22
C VAL A 219 2.38 -3.55 16.73
N SER A 220 2.53 -4.84 17.03
CA SER A 220 3.84 -5.37 17.41
C SER A 220 4.65 -5.79 16.18
N TYR A 221 5.98 -5.83 16.29
CA TYR A 221 6.86 -6.43 15.28
C TYR A 221 6.35 -7.78 14.78
N LYS A 222 5.91 -8.63 15.72
CA LYS A 222 5.43 -9.98 15.40
C LYS A 222 4.17 -9.95 14.54
N GLU A 223 3.24 -9.06 14.82
CA GLU A 223 2.03 -8.92 14.02
C GLU A 223 2.33 -8.32 12.64
N ALA A 224 3.23 -7.34 12.56
CA ALA A 224 3.69 -6.78 11.29
C ALA A 224 4.32 -7.89 10.41
N MET A 225 5.29 -8.64 10.94
CA MET A 225 6.05 -9.63 10.15
C MET A 225 5.35 -10.97 9.95
N ARG A 226 4.49 -11.42 10.87
CA ARG A 226 3.78 -12.70 10.73
C ARG A 226 2.47 -12.54 9.97
N ASP A 227 1.74 -11.49 10.27
CA ASP A 227 0.33 -11.35 9.88
C ASP A 227 0.12 -10.22 8.87
N MET A 228 1.15 -9.43 8.54
CA MET A 228 1.03 -8.17 7.79
C MET A 228 0.09 -7.18 8.52
N GLY A 229 0.23 -7.10 9.85
CA GLY A 229 -0.74 -6.45 10.73
C GLY A 229 -1.00 -4.96 10.49
N CYS A 230 -0.07 -4.23 9.86
CA CYS A 230 -0.30 -2.84 9.47
C CYS A 230 -0.92 -2.70 8.06
N ASN A 231 -0.85 -3.74 7.23
CA ASN A 231 -1.12 -3.66 5.79
C ASN A 231 -2.62 -3.75 5.50
N VAL A 232 -3.31 -2.65 5.78
CA VAL A 232 -4.77 -2.49 5.70
C VAL A 232 -5.15 -1.39 4.72
N LEU A 233 -6.40 -1.35 4.28
CA LEU A 233 -6.88 -0.34 3.32
C LEU A 233 -8.04 0.46 3.91
N ALA A 234 -7.85 1.76 4.12
CA ALA A 234 -8.95 2.67 4.43
C ALA A 234 -9.83 2.90 3.18
N LEU A 235 -11.14 2.77 3.33
CA LEU A 235 -12.15 3.04 2.28
C LEU A 235 -12.85 4.40 2.46
N GLY A 236 -12.47 5.13 3.52
CA GLY A 236 -13.17 6.34 3.98
C GLY A 236 -14.52 6.04 4.63
N ARG A 237 -15.13 7.07 5.24
CA ARG A 237 -16.36 6.94 6.05
C ARG A 237 -16.25 5.88 7.15
N GLU A 238 -15.14 5.90 7.88
CA GLU A 238 -14.89 4.98 9.02
C GLU A 238 -14.91 3.49 8.64
N ARG A 239 -14.54 3.17 7.40
CA ARG A 239 -14.44 1.80 6.89
C ARG A 239 -13.00 1.44 6.56
N VAL A 240 -12.62 0.23 6.91
CA VAL A 240 -11.29 -0.32 6.66
C VAL A 240 -11.39 -1.78 6.27
N VAL A 241 -10.56 -2.21 5.32
CA VAL A 241 -10.38 -3.62 4.98
C VAL A 241 -9.11 -4.09 5.68
N SER A 242 -9.19 -5.15 6.47
CA SER A 242 -8.06 -5.72 7.23
C SER A 242 -8.13 -7.25 7.22
N PRO A 243 -7.02 -8.00 7.10
CA PRO A 243 -7.08 -9.44 6.92
C PRO A 243 -7.74 -10.17 8.10
N ARG A 244 -8.52 -11.22 7.82
CA ARG A 244 -9.26 -11.99 8.84
C ARG A 244 -8.38 -12.53 9.96
N HIS A 245 -7.18 -12.99 9.63
CA HIS A 245 -6.26 -13.57 10.61
C HIS A 245 -5.66 -12.53 11.58
N CYS A 246 -5.73 -11.23 11.26
CA CYS A 246 -5.29 -10.12 12.12
C CYS A 246 -6.30 -9.82 13.26
N THR A 247 -6.71 -10.85 14.00
CA THR A 247 -7.84 -10.79 14.95
C THR A 247 -7.74 -9.67 16.00
N ARG A 248 -6.57 -9.49 16.64
CA ARG A 248 -6.35 -8.40 17.63
C ARG A 248 -6.44 -7.03 16.97
N ILE A 249 -5.82 -6.85 15.81
CA ILE A 249 -5.87 -5.60 15.04
C ILE A 249 -7.31 -5.28 14.65
N ASN A 250 -8.06 -6.26 14.16
CA ASN A 250 -9.46 -6.09 13.77
C ASN A 250 -10.34 -5.71 14.97
N GLN A 251 -10.09 -6.29 16.16
CA GLN A 251 -10.78 -5.90 17.39
C GLN A 251 -10.42 -4.47 17.83
N MET A 252 -9.15 -4.10 17.74
CA MET A 252 -8.67 -2.75 18.04
C MET A 252 -9.29 -1.70 17.11
N LEU A 253 -9.34 -1.96 15.80
CA LEU A 253 -9.98 -1.08 14.82
C LEU A 253 -11.49 -0.92 15.07
N ARG A 254 -12.19 -2.02 15.40
CA ARG A 254 -13.62 -1.98 15.77
C ARG A 254 -13.86 -1.21 17.07
N ALA A 255 -12.95 -1.29 18.04
CA ALA A 255 -13.03 -0.52 19.28
C ALA A 255 -12.88 0.99 19.05
N GLU A 256 -12.20 1.39 17.97
CA GLU A 256 -12.13 2.78 17.50
C GLU A 256 -13.35 3.20 16.66
N GLY A 257 -14.39 2.36 16.58
CA GLY A 257 -15.63 2.65 15.86
C GLY A 257 -15.58 2.33 14.37
N LEU A 258 -14.47 1.80 13.85
CA LEU A 258 -14.34 1.49 12.43
C LEU A 258 -15.14 0.24 12.05
N ARG A 259 -15.82 0.29 10.91
CA ARG A 259 -16.38 -0.89 10.25
C ARG A 259 -15.26 -1.64 9.52
N VAL A 260 -14.87 -2.78 10.08
CA VAL A 260 -13.83 -3.65 9.52
C VAL A 260 -14.44 -4.69 8.60
N LEU A 261 -14.03 -4.68 7.33
CA LEU A 261 -14.23 -5.76 6.36
C LEU A 261 -13.01 -6.69 6.40
N ASP A 262 -13.22 -7.98 6.62
CA ASP A 262 -12.14 -8.92 6.90
C ASP A 262 -12.13 -10.16 5.98
N PRO A 263 -11.75 -9.99 4.70
CA PRO A 263 -11.52 -11.11 3.80
C PRO A 263 -10.37 -12.00 4.30
N ALA A 264 -10.41 -13.28 3.97
CA ALA A 264 -9.27 -14.17 4.17
C ALA A 264 -8.15 -13.81 3.17
N LEU A 265 -6.92 -13.66 3.66
CA LEU A 265 -5.75 -13.28 2.84
C LEU A 265 -4.45 -13.96 3.30
N ASP A 266 -4.55 -15.05 4.05
CA ASP A 266 -3.38 -15.76 4.58
C ASP A 266 -2.46 -16.31 3.47
N GLN A 267 -2.99 -16.65 2.29
CA GLN A 267 -2.15 -17.10 1.15
C GLN A 267 -1.25 -15.97 0.62
N PHE A 268 -1.70 -14.72 0.69
CA PHE A 268 -0.93 -13.55 0.29
C PHE A 268 0.01 -13.09 1.41
N SER A 269 -0.50 -13.04 2.65
CA SER A 269 0.30 -12.60 3.82
C SER A 269 1.48 -13.53 4.10
N GLN A 270 1.34 -14.83 3.82
CA GLN A 270 2.48 -15.77 3.90
C GLN A 270 3.54 -15.55 2.81
N GLY A 271 3.21 -14.82 1.74
CA GLY A 271 4.15 -14.39 0.69
C GLY A 271 4.69 -12.97 0.87
N GLY A 272 4.37 -12.31 2.00
CA GLY A 272 4.89 -10.99 2.36
C GLY A 272 4.10 -9.81 1.79
N GLY A 273 2.83 -9.99 1.45
CA GLY A 273 1.94 -8.90 1.02
C GLY A 273 0.53 -9.04 1.59
N SER A 274 -0.21 -7.94 1.67
CA SER A 274 -1.63 -8.00 2.06
C SER A 274 -2.44 -6.94 1.31
N ILE A 275 -3.57 -6.52 1.86
CA ILE A 275 -4.58 -5.70 1.18
C ILE A 275 -3.98 -4.43 0.58
N HIS A 276 -3.17 -3.70 1.36
CA HIS A 276 -2.61 -2.43 0.89
C HIS A 276 -1.62 -2.65 -0.27
N CYS A 277 -0.80 -3.71 -0.20
CA CYS A 277 0.07 -4.12 -1.30
C CYS A 277 -0.72 -4.53 -2.55
N MET A 278 -1.83 -5.25 -2.36
CA MET A 278 -2.67 -5.80 -3.43
C MET A 278 -3.56 -4.76 -4.12
N THR A 279 -3.56 -3.51 -3.65
CA THR A 279 -4.47 -2.47 -4.10
C THR A 279 -3.72 -1.20 -4.45
N MET A 280 -4.03 -0.63 -5.61
CA MET A 280 -3.57 0.70 -5.99
C MET A 280 -4.77 1.64 -6.20
N PRO A 281 -5.17 2.40 -5.16
CA PRO A 281 -6.23 3.39 -5.21
C PRO A 281 -6.08 4.36 -6.38
N LEU A 282 -7.03 4.41 -7.30
CA LEU A 282 -6.99 5.29 -8.47
C LEU A 282 -7.74 6.60 -8.22
N ARG A 283 -8.79 6.56 -7.40
CA ARG A 283 -9.62 7.73 -7.13
C ARG A 283 -10.18 7.71 -5.72
N ARG A 284 -9.90 8.78 -4.99
CA ARG A 284 -10.51 9.08 -3.69
C ARG A 284 -11.19 10.44 -3.72
N LYS A 285 -12.26 10.60 -2.95
CA LYS A 285 -12.84 11.93 -2.69
C LYS A 285 -11.83 12.76 -1.89
N SER A 286 -11.60 14.01 -2.32
CA SER A 286 -10.75 14.95 -1.58
C SER A 286 -11.25 15.15 -0.16
N LEU A 287 -10.31 15.30 0.79
CA LEU A 287 -10.61 15.75 2.15
C LEU A 287 -10.79 17.28 2.23
N LEU A 288 -10.45 18.03 1.19
CA LEU A 288 -10.75 19.45 1.12
C LEU A 288 -12.26 19.67 0.90
N PRO A 289 -12.84 20.74 1.46
CA PRO A 289 -14.19 21.16 1.12
C PRO A 289 -14.32 21.40 -0.40
N ALA A 290 -15.49 21.06 -0.95
CA ALA A 290 -15.84 21.35 -2.34
C ALA A 290 -16.12 22.84 -2.57
#